data_AF-K1LU03-F1
#
_entry.id   AF-K1LU03-F1
#
_cell.length_a   1.000
_cell.length_b   1.000
_cell.length_c   1.000
_cell.angle_alpha   90.00
_cell.angle_beta   90.00
_cell.angle_gamma   90.00
#
_symmetry.space_group_name_H-M   'P 1'
#
loop_
_entity.id
_entity.type
_entity.pdbx_description
1 polymer ?
#
loop_
_entity_poly.entity_id
_entity_poly.type
_entity_poly.pdbx_seq_one_letter_code
_entity_poly.pdbx_strand_id
1 'polypeptide(L)'
;MNQAIINYLRARYQPLTIAVYGSYAEGTFDAQSDFDCLVIVKDKTISHDDSMIEGILLDCFIYSKAELAQRPIEDFLTLYDAILLEDNGSGAKLKQEVRDYVQAHQMTDPADKDFLKSWMKKVLRRMEKGDDEAHYRAVMLLAESLEDYFTLRDQFYFGSKKAIKQLKTIDPQGYALFHQAMSLRSDGAIRSWIDHVMGI
;
A
#
# COMPACT_ATOMS: atom_id res chain seq x y z
N MET A 1 11.96 -14.03 12.79
CA MET A 1 12.49 -13.77 11.43
C MET A 1 13.26 -15.00 10.98
N ASN A 2 13.10 -15.47 9.74
CA ASN A 2 13.73 -16.71 9.27
C ASN A 2 15.25 -16.50 9.07
N GLN A 3 16.06 -17.22 9.84
CA GLN A 3 17.52 -17.07 9.83
C GLN A 3 18.18 -17.62 8.56
N ALA A 4 17.59 -18.64 7.92
CA ALA A 4 18.09 -19.20 6.67
C ALA A 4 17.98 -18.18 5.53
N ILE A 5 16.86 -17.46 5.44
CA ILE A 5 16.68 -16.37 4.48
C ILE A 5 17.69 -15.25 4.70
N ILE A 6 17.86 -14.79 5.94
CA ILE A 6 18.82 -13.73 6.26
C ILE A 6 20.26 -14.16 5.88
N ASN A 7 20.63 -15.41 6.20
CA ASN A 7 21.94 -15.95 5.85
C ASN A 7 22.15 -16.06 4.34
N TYR A 8 21.11 -16.46 3.60
CA TYR A 8 21.11 -16.48 2.14
C TYR A 8 21.35 -15.08 1.56
N LEU A 9 20.57 -14.08 2.03
CA LEU A 9 20.72 -12.69 1.58
C LEU A 9 22.12 -12.14 1.87
N ARG A 10 22.68 -12.43 3.05
CA ARG A 10 24.07 -12.06 3.41
C ARG A 10 25.10 -12.65 2.47
N ALA A 11 25.04 -13.97 2.27
CA ALA A 11 25.99 -14.70 1.44
C ALA A 11 25.94 -14.24 -0.02
N ARG A 12 24.73 -13.97 -0.54
CA ARG A 12 24.53 -13.62 -1.95
C ARG A 12 24.83 -12.15 -2.24
N TYR A 13 24.43 -11.24 -1.36
CA TYR A 13 24.38 -9.81 -1.70
C TYR A 13 25.35 -8.94 -0.92
N GLN A 14 25.96 -9.43 0.17
CA GLN A 14 26.80 -8.61 1.07
C GLN A 14 26.12 -7.26 1.39
N PRO A 15 24.92 -7.30 1.99
CA PRO A 15 24.03 -6.16 2.03
C PRO A 15 24.58 -5.03 2.89
N LEU A 16 24.34 -3.81 2.45
CA LEU A 16 24.52 -2.60 3.25
C LEU A 16 23.32 -2.38 4.17
N THR A 17 22.14 -2.79 3.72
CA THR A 17 20.89 -2.75 4.48
C THR A 17 20.04 -3.96 4.08
N ILE A 18 19.38 -4.58 5.07
CA ILE A 18 18.25 -5.48 4.85
C ILE A 18 17.05 -4.88 5.58
N ALA A 19 16.03 -4.48 4.83
CA ALA A 19 14.76 -4.01 5.35
C ALA A 19 13.68 -5.05 5.03
N VAL A 20 12.91 -5.46 6.03
CA VAL A 20 11.79 -6.40 5.86
C VAL A 20 10.50 -5.66 6.10
N TYR A 21 9.52 -5.86 5.24
CA TYR A 21 8.18 -5.27 5.37
C TYR A 21 7.12 -6.34 5.17
N GLY A 22 5.87 -5.92 4.97
CA GLY A 22 4.77 -6.83 4.73
C GLY A 22 4.48 -7.76 5.90
N SER A 23 4.02 -8.97 5.59
CA SER A 23 3.39 -9.88 6.55
C SER A 23 4.36 -10.38 7.63
N TYR A 24 5.62 -10.63 7.25
CA TYR A 24 6.69 -11.08 8.16
C TYR A 24 7.10 -9.98 9.14
N ALA A 25 7.19 -8.73 8.68
CA ALA A 25 7.49 -7.60 9.56
C ALA A 25 6.33 -7.32 10.54
N GLU A 26 5.09 -7.46 10.07
CA GLU A 26 3.89 -7.22 10.88
C GLU A 26 3.52 -8.40 11.81
N GLY A 27 4.16 -9.56 11.65
CA GLY A 27 3.80 -10.78 12.39
C GLY A 27 2.44 -11.37 11.99
N THR A 28 1.99 -11.12 10.77
CA THR A 28 0.68 -11.54 10.22
C THR A 28 0.81 -12.54 9.07
N PHE A 29 2.01 -13.09 8.86
CA PHE A 29 2.28 -14.06 7.80
C PHE A 29 1.53 -15.37 8.01
N ASP A 30 1.19 -16.01 6.89
CA ASP A 30 0.54 -17.30 6.80
C ASP A 30 1.24 -18.18 5.75
N ALA A 31 0.65 -19.33 5.42
CA ALA A 31 1.23 -20.27 4.47
C ALA A 31 1.31 -19.76 3.02
N GLN A 32 0.65 -18.64 2.69
CA GLN A 32 0.68 -18.01 1.36
C GLN A 32 1.54 -16.74 1.34
N SER A 33 2.21 -16.43 2.45
CA SER A 33 2.95 -15.21 2.60
C SER A 33 4.37 -15.33 2.07
N ASP A 34 4.73 -14.40 1.19
CA ASP A 34 6.09 -14.18 0.72
C ASP A 34 6.92 -13.48 1.80
N PHE A 35 8.24 -13.62 1.71
CA PHE A 35 9.16 -12.83 2.51
C PHE A 35 9.49 -11.53 1.77
N ASP A 36 8.72 -10.48 2.08
CA ASP A 36 8.87 -9.15 1.50
C ASP A 36 10.13 -8.44 2.04
N CYS A 37 11.11 -8.15 1.17
CA CYS A 37 12.30 -7.40 1.56
C CYS A 37 12.80 -6.39 0.55
N LEU A 38 13.52 -5.40 1.06
CA LEU A 38 14.37 -4.50 0.28
C LEU A 38 15.80 -4.65 0.78
N VAL A 39 16.71 -4.88 -0.15
CA VAL A 39 18.14 -5.00 0.11
C VAL A 39 18.87 -3.87 -0.60
N ILE A 40 19.67 -3.12 0.17
CA ILE A 40 20.57 -2.11 -0.38
C ILE A 40 21.96 -2.72 -0.51
N VAL A 41 22.54 -2.66 -1.70
CA VAL A 41 23.90 -3.13 -1.99
C VAL A 41 24.77 -1.98 -2.50
N LYS A 42 26.08 -2.21 -2.55
CA LYS A 42 27.00 -1.28 -3.20
C LYS A 42 26.78 -1.28 -4.71
N ASP A 43 26.88 -2.46 -5.31
CA ASP A 43 26.72 -2.72 -6.74
C ASP A 43 25.74 -3.89 -6.89
N LYS A 44 24.83 -3.82 -7.87
CA LYS A 44 23.83 -4.88 -8.09
C LYS A 44 24.01 -5.58 -9.43
N THR A 45 23.64 -6.85 -9.46
CA THR A 45 23.62 -7.69 -10.67
C THR A 45 22.21 -8.04 -11.11
N ILE A 46 21.25 -8.03 -10.17
CA ILE A 46 19.83 -8.26 -10.41
C ILE A 46 19.01 -7.24 -9.62
N SER A 47 17.77 -6.99 -10.03
CA SER A 47 16.87 -6.03 -9.38
C SER A 47 15.85 -6.68 -8.44
N HIS A 48 15.58 -7.97 -8.61
CA HIS A 48 14.57 -8.70 -7.87
C HIS A 48 15.04 -10.15 -7.66
N ASP A 49 14.76 -10.70 -6.48
CA ASP A 49 15.03 -12.09 -6.12
C ASP A 49 13.75 -12.75 -5.66
N ASP A 50 13.29 -13.72 -6.45
CA ASP A 50 12.10 -14.55 -6.26
C ASP A 50 12.47 -16.00 -5.87
N SER A 51 13.67 -16.21 -5.32
CA SER A 51 14.11 -17.53 -4.91
C SER A 51 13.23 -18.12 -3.79
N MET A 52 13.11 -19.45 -3.77
CA MET A 52 12.43 -20.16 -2.69
C MET A 52 13.44 -20.70 -1.68
N ILE A 53 13.32 -20.29 -0.42
CA ILE A 53 14.19 -20.69 0.68
C ILE A 53 13.34 -21.35 1.76
N GLU A 54 13.61 -22.62 2.06
CA GLU A 54 12.83 -23.40 3.05
C GLU A 54 11.32 -23.40 2.79
N GLY A 55 10.92 -23.38 1.50
CA GLY A 55 9.51 -23.36 1.09
C GLY A 55 8.85 -21.98 1.18
N ILE A 56 9.60 -20.93 1.50
CA ILE A 56 9.13 -19.54 1.52
C ILE A 56 9.66 -18.83 0.27
N LEU A 57 8.76 -18.22 -0.50
CA LEU A 57 9.12 -17.41 -1.65
C LEU A 57 9.64 -16.05 -1.20
N LEU A 58 10.72 -15.56 -1.80
CA LEU A 58 11.17 -14.20 -1.60
C LEU A 58 10.39 -13.24 -2.51
N ASP A 59 10.00 -12.08 -1.98
CA ASP A 59 9.66 -10.92 -2.79
C ASP A 59 10.68 -9.82 -2.43
N CYS A 60 11.92 -9.98 -2.92
CA CYS A 60 13.01 -9.13 -2.50
C CYS A 60 13.48 -8.18 -3.60
N PHE A 61 13.37 -6.88 -3.37
CA PHE A 61 13.87 -5.86 -4.28
C PHE A 61 15.30 -5.44 -3.91
N ILE A 62 16.19 -5.39 -4.92
CA ILE A 62 17.61 -5.07 -4.74
C ILE A 62 17.92 -3.73 -5.40
N TYR A 63 18.43 -2.80 -4.58
CA TYR A 63 18.81 -1.47 -5.01
C TYR A 63 20.30 -1.22 -4.75
N SER A 64 21.00 -0.69 -5.75
CA SER A 64 22.31 -0.11 -5.52
C SER A 64 22.19 1.29 -4.92
N LYS A 65 23.21 1.76 -4.19
CA LYS A 65 23.25 3.14 -3.68
C LYS A 65 23.07 4.20 -4.77
N ALA A 66 23.60 3.94 -5.97
CA ALA A 66 23.50 4.87 -7.10
C ALA A 66 22.05 5.03 -7.58
N GLU A 67 21.26 3.96 -7.56
CA GLU A 67 19.86 4.01 -7.99
C GLU A 67 18.96 4.69 -6.98
N LEU A 68 19.22 4.54 -5.67
CA LEU A 68 18.44 5.21 -4.64
C LEU A 68 18.42 6.73 -4.84
N ALA A 69 19.56 7.32 -5.27
CA ALA A 69 19.67 8.75 -5.52
C ALA A 69 18.90 9.24 -6.76
N GLN A 70 18.47 8.33 -7.64
CA GLN A 70 17.80 8.65 -8.91
C GLN A 70 16.30 8.36 -8.87
N ARG A 71 15.82 7.69 -7.82
CA ARG A 71 14.43 7.29 -7.68
C ARG A 71 13.64 8.27 -6.81
N PRO A 72 12.35 8.48 -7.11
CA PRO A 72 11.48 9.24 -6.24
C PRO A 72 11.26 8.48 -4.92
N ILE A 73 11.01 9.23 -3.84
CA ILE A 73 10.82 8.64 -2.50
C ILE A 73 9.60 7.71 -2.43
N GLU A 74 8.58 7.96 -3.25
CA GLU A 74 7.36 7.15 -3.34
C GLU A 74 7.60 5.70 -3.80
N ASP A 75 8.70 5.42 -4.50
CA ASP A 75 9.11 4.05 -4.84
C ASP A 75 9.43 3.21 -3.59
N PHE A 76 9.63 3.85 -2.43
CA PHE A 76 10.12 3.23 -1.20
C PHE A 76 9.12 3.28 -0.04
N LEU A 77 7.83 3.55 -0.31
CA LEU A 77 6.78 3.65 0.73
C LEU A 77 6.69 2.43 1.66
N THR A 78 7.10 1.25 1.19
CA THR A 78 7.17 0.02 2.00
C THR A 78 8.10 0.17 3.22
N LEU A 79 9.10 1.06 3.15
CA LEU A 79 10.04 1.32 4.24
C LEU A 79 9.42 2.08 5.42
N TYR A 80 8.26 2.72 5.25
CA TYR A 80 7.62 3.53 6.30
C TYR A 80 7.54 2.79 7.65
N ASP A 81 7.15 1.51 7.61
CA ASP A 81 7.04 0.60 8.76
C ASP A 81 8.04 -0.57 8.74
N ALA A 82 8.95 -0.62 7.77
CA ALA A 82 9.85 -1.77 7.62
C ALA A 82 10.75 -1.98 8.86
N ILE A 83 11.01 -3.25 9.20
CA ILE A 83 12.00 -3.62 10.21
C ILE A 83 13.37 -3.67 9.53
N LEU A 84 14.30 -2.85 10.00
CA LEU A 84 15.70 -2.92 9.56
C LEU A 84 16.40 -4.03 10.34
N LEU A 85 16.77 -5.11 9.66
CA LEU A 85 17.51 -6.22 10.27
C LEU A 85 19.01 -5.95 10.28
N GLU A 86 19.49 -5.30 9.23
CA GLU A 86 20.86 -4.83 9.06
C GLU A 86 20.81 -3.46 8.42
N ASP A 87 21.69 -2.57 8.87
CA ASP A 87 21.81 -1.24 8.27
C ASP A 87 23.14 -0.59 8.60
N ASN A 88 23.75 0.05 7.60
CA ASN A 88 24.91 0.93 7.78
C ASN A 88 24.52 2.42 7.89
N GLY A 89 23.23 2.71 8.06
CA GLY A 89 22.63 4.04 8.10
C GLY A 89 21.90 4.44 6.81
N SER A 90 22.13 3.74 5.69
CA SER A 90 21.48 4.06 4.40
C SER A 90 19.97 3.77 4.47
N GLY A 91 19.60 2.64 5.07
CA GLY A 91 18.21 2.24 5.26
C GLY A 91 17.46 3.14 6.23
N ALA A 92 18.09 3.48 7.36
CA ALA A 92 17.51 4.40 8.35
C ALA A 92 17.28 5.79 7.74
N LYS A 93 18.24 6.30 6.96
CA LYS A 93 18.08 7.58 6.26
C LYS A 93 16.91 7.54 5.27
N LEU A 94 16.88 6.55 4.38
CA LEU A 94 15.81 6.43 3.38
C LEU A 94 14.44 6.24 4.04
N LYS A 95 14.36 5.45 5.11
CA LYS A 95 13.13 5.31 5.91
C LYS A 95 12.66 6.62 6.52
N GLN A 96 13.57 7.48 6.96
CA GLN A 96 13.21 8.81 7.45
C GLN A 96 12.68 9.70 6.33
N GLU A 97 13.34 9.71 5.16
CA GLU A 97 12.87 10.46 3.98
C GLU A 97 11.46 10.01 3.55
N VAL A 98 11.17 8.70 3.61
CA VAL A 98 9.83 8.15 3.36
C VAL A 98 8.81 8.67 4.37
N ARG A 99 9.16 8.75 5.65
CA ARG A 99 8.26 9.29 6.69
C ARG A 99 7.98 10.77 6.50
N ASP A 100 9.01 11.53 6.15
CA ASP A 100 8.89 12.96 5.87
C ASP A 100 8.01 13.19 4.63
N TYR A 101 8.17 12.37 3.59
CA TYR A 101 7.31 12.39 2.40
C TYR A 101 5.84 12.12 2.76
N VAL A 102 5.56 11.06 3.51
CA VAL A 102 4.19 10.73 3.95
C VAL A 102 3.58 11.89 4.75
N GLN A 103 4.34 12.47 5.68
CA GLN A 103 3.86 13.59 6.49
C GLN A 103 3.54 14.82 5.63
N ALA A 104 4.33 15.09 4.60
CA ALA A 104 4.11 16.20 3.68
C ALA A 104 2.91 16.00 2.74
N HIS A 105 2.54 14.75 2.44
CA HIS A 105 1.49 14.42 1.47
C HIS A 105 0.20 13.86 2.11
N GLN A 106 0.09 13.86 3.44
CA GLN A 106 -1.15 13.41 4.10
C GLN A 106 -2.30 14.40 3.95
N MET A 107 -2.00 15.72 3.89
CA MET A 107 -3.02 16.78 3.85
C MET A 107 -3.43 17.05 2.41
N THR A 108 -4.74 17.09 2.16
CA THR A 108 -5.31 17.38 0.84
C THR A 108 -5.98 18.75 0.84
N ASP A 109 -5.84 19.51 -0.25
CA ASP A 109 -6.50 20.81 -0.41
C ASP A 109 -8.03 20.65 -0.30
N PRO A 110 -8.73 21.49 0.48
CA PRO A 110 -10.19 21.46 0.56
C PRO A 110 -10.91 21.50 -0.79
N ALA A 111 -10.37 22.22 -1.79
CA ALA A 111 -10.94 22.29 -3.13
C ALA A 111 -10.86 20.93 -3.86
N ASP A 112 -9.78 20.18 -3.66
CA ASP A 112 -9.63 18.84 -4.22
C ASP A 112 -10.60 17.86 -3.57
N LYS A 113 -10.82 17.98 -2.26
CA LYS A 113 -11.84 17.19 -1.54
C LYS A 113 -13.26 17.46 -2.06
N ASP A 114 -13.61 18.72 -2.28
CA ASP A 114 -14.90 19.10 -2.86
C ASP A 114 -15.06 18.57 -4.29
N PHE A 115 -13.98 18.61 -5.07
CA PHE A 115 -13.95 18.01 -6.41
C PHE A 115 -14.20 16.50 -6.35
N LEU A 116 -13.53 15.75 -5.47
CA LEU A 116 -13.73 14.31 -5.28
C LEU A 116 -15.19 13.99 -4.95
N LYS A 117 -15.77 14.69 -3.96
CA LYS A 117 -17.19 14.50 -3.59
C LYS A 117 -18.13 14.84 -4.77
N SER A 118 -17.83 15.88 -5.54
CA SER A 118 -18.60 16.25 -6.73
C SER A 118 -18.51 15.17 -7.83
N TRP A 119 -17.33 14.61 -8.03
CA TRP A 119 -17.11 13.52 -8.98
C TRP A 119 -17.86 12.25 -8.56
N MET A 120 -17.77 11.82 -7.30
CA MET A 120 -18.51 10.66 -6.78
C MET A 120 -20.02 10.80 -7.01
N LYS A 121 -20.60 11.98 -6.73
CA LYS A 121 -22.02 12.28 -7.01
C LYS A 121 -22.37 12.14 -8.49
N LYS A 122 -21.49 12.56 -9.39
CA LYS A 122 -21.70 12.41 -10.84
C LYS A 122 -21.65 10.95 -11.25
N VAL A 123 -20.74 10.15 -10.71
CA VAL A 123 -20.62 8.73 -11.04
C VAL A 123 -21.83 7.95 -10.52
N LEU A 124 -22.29 8.21 -9.29
CA LEU A 124 -23.52 7.60 -8.75
C LEU A 124 -24.76 7.83 -9.64
N ARG A 125 -24.90 9.03 -10.22
CA ARG A 125 -25.99 9.31 -11.18
C ARG A 125 -25.81 8.56 -12.50
N ARG A 126 -24.57 8.39 -12.97
CA ARG A 126 -24.29 7.67 -14.22
C ARG A 126 -24.58 6.17 -14.10
N MET A 127 -24.41 5.61 -12.91
CA MET A 127 -24.75 4.21 -12.61
C MET A 127 -26.24 3.90 -12.83
N GLU A 128 -27.13 4.90 -12.66
CA GLU A 128 -28.59 4.72 -12.79
C GLU A 128 -29.05 4.34 -14.20
N LYS A 129 -28.21 4.51 -15.22
CA LYS A 129 -28.53 4.11 -16.60
C LYS A 129 -28.59 2.59 -16.79
N GLY A 130 -27.84 1.83 -15.99
CA GLY A 130 -27.82 0.36 -16.06
C GLY A 130 -27.29 -0.22 -17.37
N ASP A 131 -26.53 0.55 -18.16
CA ASP A 131 -25.81 0.06 -19.35
C ASP A 131 -24.39 -0.43 -19.00
N ASP A 132 -23.67 -0.97 -19.98
CA ASP A 132 -22.32 -1.49 -19.76
C ASP A 132 -21.35 -0.42 -19.23
N GLU A 133 -21.50 0.84 -19.68
CA GLU A 133 -20.71 1.95 -19.14
C GLU A 133 -21.06 2.18 -17.66
N ALA A 134 -22.34 2.18 -17.30
CA ALA A 134 -22.79 2.32 -15.91
C ALA A 134 -22.19 1.24 -15.00
N HIS A 135 -22.18 -0.03 -15.44
CA HIS A 135 -21.55 -1.12 -14.70
C HIS A 135 -20.04 -0.95 -14.57
N TYR A 136 -19.36 -0.55 -15.65
CA TYR A 136 -17.92 -0.25 -15.59
C TYR A 136 -17.61 0.88 -14.60
N ARG A 137 -18.42 1.94 -14.62
CA ARG A 137 -18.30 3.09 -13.71
C ARG A 137 -18.52 2.70 -12.25
N ALA A 138 -19.44 1.79 -11.97
CA ALA A 138 -19.68 1.27 -10.62
C ALA A 138 -18.46 0.54 -10.07
N VAL A 139 -17.83 -0.32 -10.87
CA VAL A 139 -16.61 -1.05 -10.49
C VAL A 139 -15.45 -0.09 -10.28
N MET A 140 -15.25 0.86 -11.20
CA MET A 140 -14.22 1.89 -11.12
C MET A 140 -14.37 2.73 -9.84
N LEU A 141 -15.58 3.25 -9.58
CA LEU A 141 -15.88 4.03 -8.37
C LEU A 141 -15.59 3.23 -7.10
N LEU A 142 -16.02 1.96 -7.05
CA LEU A 142 -15.76 1.11 -5.89
C LEU A 142 -14.25 0.88 -5.68
N ALA A 143 -13.49 0.64 -6.74
CA ALA A 143 -12.05 0.41 -6.67
C ALA A 143 -11.28 1.65 -6.16
N GLU A 144 -11.64 2.84 -6.64
CA GLU A 144 -11.00 4.12 -6.30
C GLU A 144 -11.44 4.63 -4.91
N SER A 145 -12.69 4.37 -4.51
CA SER A 145 -13.29 4.94 -3.30
C SER A 145 -12.59 4.61 -1.98
N LEU A 146 -11.81 3.52 -1.93
CA LEU A 146 -11.03 3.22 -0.74
C LEU A 146 -9.91 4.24 -0.57
N GLU A 147 -9.19 4.61 -1.62
CA GLU A 147 -8.17 5.65 -1.57
C GLU A 147 -8.80 7.02 -1.26
N ASP A 148 -9.90 7.34 -1.95
CA ASP A 148 -10.63 8.60 -1.71
C ASP A 148 -11.08 8.75 -0.24
N TYR A 149 -11.49 7.67 0.42
CA TYR A 149 -11.84 7.68 1.85
C TYR A 149 -10.69 8.18 2.73
N PHE A 150 -9.45 7.81 2.41
CA PHE A 150 -8.26 8.26 3.15
C PHE A 150 -7.90 9.69 2.79
N THR A 151 -7.96 10.05 1.50
CA THR A 151 -7.75 11.41 1.00
C THR A 151 -8.69 12.42 1.66
N LEU A 152 -9.98 12.09 1.76
CA LEU A 152 -10.97 12.97 2.42
C LEU A 152 -10.67 13.20 3.92
N ARG A 153 -9.99 12.25 4.58
CA ARG A 153 -9.59 12.33 6.00
C ARG A 153 -8.20 12.89 6.25
N ASP A 154 -7.51 13.39 5.24
CA ASP A 154 -6.10 13.78 5.34
C ASP A 154 -5.21 12.65 5.88
N GLN A 155 -5.46 11.43 5.41
CA GLN A 155 -4.65 10.26 5.74
C GLN A 155 -3.97 9.74 4.48
N PHE A 156 -2.68 9.42 4.61
CA PHE A 156 -1.93 8.86 3.50
C PHE A 156 -2.39 7.43 3.16
N TYR A 157 -2.64 7.16 1.88
CA TYR A 157 -3.06 5.85 1.41
C TYR A 157 -1.85 4.95 1.09
N PHE A 158 -1.56 3.99 1.96
CA PHE A 158 -0.45 3.03 1.78
C PHE A 158 -0.83 1.80 0.93
N GLY A 159 -1.95 1.85 0.20
CA GLY A 159 -2.50 0.71 -0.53
C GLY A 159 -3.53 -0.10 0.25
N SER A 160 -4.25 -0.95 -0.49
CA SER A 160 -5.50 -1.58 -0.06
C SER A 160 -5.38 -2.44 1.20
N LYS A 161 -4.29 -3.23 1.34
CA LYS A 161 -4.10 -4.13 2.50
C LYS A 161 -4.04 -3.35 3.81
N LYS A 162 -3.21 -2.31 3.88
CA LYS A 162 -3.08 -1.45 5.08
C LYS A 162 -4.33 -0.61 5.28
N ALA A 163 -4.88 -0.05 4.21
CA ALA A 163 -6.11 0.74 4.24
C ALA A 163 -7.30 -0.05 4.82
N ILE A 164 -7.53 -1.29 4.37
CA ILE A 164 -8.62 -2.14 4.89
C ILE A 164 -8.40 -2.48 6.37
N LYS A 165 -7.16 -2.80 6.78
CA LYS A 165 -6.82 -3.08 8.18
C LYS A 165 -7.10 -1.87 9.08
N GLN A 166 -6.70 -0.68 8.62
CA GLN A 166 -6.94 0.57 9.33
C GLN A 166 -8.43 0.91 9.39
N LEU A 167 -9.15 0.78 8.27
CA LEU A 167 -10.60 1.03 8.16
C LEU A 167 -11.39 0.23 9.22
N LYS A 168 -11.08 -1.07 9.38
CA LYS A 168 -11.67 -1.92 10.44
C LYS A 168 -11.55 -1.35 11.85
N THR A 169 -10.48 -0.60 12.11
CA THR A 169 -10.12 -0.10 13.43
C THR A 169 -10.71 1.29 13.66
N ILE A 170 -10.55 2.19 12.69
CA ILE A 170 -10.91 3.61 12.85
C ILE A 170 -12.38 3.90 12.50
N ASP A 171 -13.01 3.04 11.70
CA ASP A 171 -14.40 3.21 11.27
C ASP A 171 -15.06 1.84 10.97
N PRO A 172 -15.43 1.08 12.03
CA PRO A 172 -16.03 -0.25 11.87
C PRO A 172 -17.32 -0.25 11.05
N GLN A 173 -18.10 0.84 11.10
CA GLN A 173 -19.31 1.02 10.29
C GLN A 173 -18.95 1.20 8.82
N GLY A 174 -18.00 2.09 8.51
CA GLY A 174 -17.47 2.27 7.16
C GLY A 174 -16.89 0.97 6.60
N TYR A 175 -16.15 0.21 7.41
CA TYR A 175 -15.67 -1.12 7.02
C TYR A 175 -16.82 -2.06 6.64
N ALA A 176 -17.90 -2.11 7.43
CA ALA A 176 -19.04 -2.98 7.13
C ALA A 176 -19.70 -2.62 5.78
N LEU A 177 -19.86 -1.32 5.50
CA LEU A 177 -20.39 -0.81 4.23
C LEU A 177 -19.46 -1.14 3.06
N PHE A 178 -18.16 -0.87 3.20
CA PHE A 178 -17.17 -1.18 2.18
C PHE A 178 -17.12 -2.70 1.88
N HIS A 179 -17.13 -3.52 2.92
CA HIS A 179 -17.15 -4.97 2.79
C HIS A 179 -18.40 -5.48 2.07
N GLN A 180 -19.58 -4.91 2.38
CA GLN A 180 -20.83 -5.22 1.70
C GLN A 180 -20.77 -4.79 0.23
N ALA A 181 -20.24 -3.61 -0.08
CA ALA A 181 -20.07 -3.11 -1.45
C ALA A 181 -19.16 -4.02 -2.27
N MET A 182 -18.02 -4.47 -1.72
CA MET A 182 -17.08 -5.38 -2.38
C MET A 182 -17.64 -6.79 -2.60
N SER A 183 -18.46 -7.27 -1.67
CA SER A 183 -19.00 -8.63 -1.70
C SER A 183 -20.22 -8.75 -2.61
N LEU A 184 -21.17 -7.80 -2.49
CA LEU A 184 -22.41 -7.82 -3.29
C LEU A 184 -22.22 -7.18 -4.67
N ARG A 185 -21.36 -6.16 -4.77
CA ARG A 185 -21.12 -5.36 -5.99
C ARG A 185 -22.41 -4.84 -6.65
N SER A 186 -23.44 -4.60 -5.84
CA SER A 186 -24.70 -4.03 -6.30
C SER A 186 -24.68 -2.51 -6.17
N ASP A 187 -25.41 -1.82 -7.06
CA ASP A 187 -25.49 -0.35 -7.04
C ASP A 187 -25.95 0.19 -5.68
N GLY A 188 -26.86 -0.52 -5.00
CA GLY A 188 -27.33 -0.15 -3.67
C GLY A 188 -26.22 -0.22 -2.62
N ALA A 189 -25.44 -1.29 -2.59
CA ALA A 189 -24.34 -1.45 -1.64
C ALA A 189 -23.21 -0.45 -1.91
N ILE A 190 -22.86 -0.25 -3.19
CA ILE A 190 -21.89 0.77 -3.61
C ILE A 190 -22.36 2.16 -3.17
N ARG A 191 -23.62 2.52 -3.44
CA ARG A 191 -24.17 3.82 -3.02
C ARG A 191 -24.10 4.02 -1.52
N SER A 192 -24.47 3.03 -0.70
CA SER A 192 -24.38 3.15 0.75
C SER A 192 -22.94 3.39 1.25
N TRP A 193 -21.96 2.73 0.63
CA TRP A 193 -20.55 3.01 0.93
C TRP A 193 -20.14 4.42 0.51
N ILE A 194 -20.46 4.84 -0.72
CA ILE A 194 -20.06 6.15 -1.23
C ILE A 194 -20.73 7.30 -0.49
N ASP A 195 -21.99 7.14 -0.07
CA ASP A 195 -22.68 8.12 0.77
C ASP A 195 -21.98 8.28 2.13
N HIS A 196 -21.49 7.18 2.71
CA HIS A 196 -20.68 7.21 3.94
C HIS A 196 -19.34 7.93 3.72
N VAL A 197 -18.65 7.63 2.60
CA VAL A 197 -17.40 8.31 2.23
C VAL A 197 -17.62 9.82 2.03
N MET A 198 -18.69 10.24 1.37
CA MET A 198 -18.95 11.67 1.18
C MET A 198 -19.36 12.40 2.47
N GLY A 199 -19.86 11.66 3.47
CA GLY A 199 -20.29 12.18 4.77
C GLY A 199 -19.16 12.48 5.76
N ILE A 200 -17.92 12.13 5.40
CA ILE A 200 -16.68 12.46 6.14
C ILE A 200 -16.45 13.98 6.18
#